data_AF-A0A6V7JHB4-F1
#
_entry.id   AF-A0A6V7JHB4-F1
#
_cell.length_a   1.000
_cell.length_b   1.000
_cell.length_c   1.000
_cell.angle_alpha   90.00
_cell.angle_beta   90.00
_cell.angle_gamma   90.00
#
_symmetry.space_group_name_H-M   'P 1'
#
loop_
_entity.id
_entity.type
_entity.pdbx_description
1 polymer ?
#
loop_
_entity_poly.entity_id
_entity_poly.type
_entity_poly.pdbx_seq_one_letter_code
_entity_poly.pdbx_strand_id
1 'polypeptide(L)' 'KLERWIGGIYNWQTMTWQWSKGENIKFKNFAGPLSSDPLQYAWHCIVLDPKMKYKWSPRSCLAEKHYVCQVPAGRR' A
#
# COMPACT_ATOMS: atom_id res chain seq x y z
N LYS A 1 4.13 16.92 8.06
CA LYS A 1 3.40 15.62 8.14
C LYS A 1 4.10 14.62 7.22
N LEU A 2 4.34 13.38 7.67
CA LEU A 2 5.13 12.38 6.94
C LEU A 2 4.24 11.30 6.30
N GLU A 3 4.63 10.82 5.12
CA GLU A 3 4.08 9.60 4.51
C GLU A 3 4.36 8.40 5.43
N ARG A 4 3.44 7.44 5.47
CA ARG A 4 3.61 6.21 6.24
C ARG A 4 3.29 4.99 5.40
N TRP A 5 4.12 3.96 5.51
CA TRP A 5 3.81 2.64 4.96
C TRP A 5 2.57 2.06 5.65
N ILE A 6 1.71 1.49 4.82
CA ILE A 6 0.71 0.51 5.26
C ILE A 6 1.04 -0.82 4.62
N GLY A 7 0.53 -1.92 5.17
CA GLY A 7 0.90 -3.27 4.74
C GLY A 7 0.46 -3.67 3.32
N GLY A 8 0.12 -2.73 2.42
CA GLY A 8 -0.26 -3.04 1.05
C GLY A 8 0.97 -3.20 0.17
N ILE A 9 1.05 -4.30 -0.57
CA ILE A 9 2.12 -4.61 -1.52
C ILE A 9 1.53 -5.01 -2.87
N TYR A 10 2.21 -4.66 -3.94
CA TYR A 10 1.86 -5.12 -5.27
C TYR A 10 2.47 -6.50 -5.54
N ASN A 11 1.61 -7.48 -5.84
CA ASN A 11 2.04 -8.78 -6.30
C ASN A 11 2.16 -8.76 -7.83
N TRP A 12 3.38 -8.68 -8.32
CA TRP A 12 3.72 -8.73 -9.75
C TRP A 12 3.45 -10.08 -10.43
N GLN A 13 3.36 -11.20 -9.69
CA GLN A 13 3.05 -12.52 -10.27
C GLN A 13 1.56 -12.63 -10.61
N THR A 14 0.71 -12.08 -9.75
CA THR A 14 -0.76 -12.08 -9.93
C THR A 14 -1.30 -10.76 -10.47
N MET A 15 -0.43 -9.76 -10.64
CA MET A 15 -0.78 -8.38 -11.03
C MET A 15 -1.83 -7.72 -10.12
N THR A 16 -1.86 -8.09 -8.84
CA THR A 16 -2.88 -7.62 -7.87
C THR A 16 -2.27 -6.93 -6.65
N TRP A 17 -3.03 -5.99 -6.07
CA TRP A 17 -2.71 -5.42 -4.77
C TRP A 17 -3.18 -6.35 -3.65
N GLN A 18 -2.28 -6.70 -2.75
CA GLN A 18 -2.54 -7.58 -1.61
C GLN A 18 -2.02 -6.95 -0.32
N TRP A 19 -2.64 -7.28 0.81
CA TRP A 19 -2.06 -7.01 2.11
C TRP A 19 -0.89 -7.94 2.37
N SER A 20 0.05 -7.53 3.21
CA SER A 20 1.23 -8.32 3.61
C SER A 20 0.85 -9.62 4.32
N LYS A 21 -0.39 -9.73 4.79
CA LYS A 21 -0.99 -10.96 5.34
C LYS A 21 -1.46 -11.96 4.26
N GLY A 22 -1.35 -11.62 2.97
CA GLY A 22 -1.77 -12.45 1.84
C GLY A 22 -3.21 -12.22 1.39
N GLU A 23 -3.98 -11.40 2.08
CA GLU A 23 -5.37 -11.09 1.71
C GLU A 23 -5.42 -10.09 0.54
N ASN A 24 -6.26 -10.36 -0.46
CA ASN A 24 -6.49 -9.41 -1.56
C ASN A 24 -7.16 -8.13 -1.07
N ILE A 25 -6.68 -6.99 -1.57
CA ILE A 25 -7.25 -5.68 -1.23
C ILE A 25 -8.61 -5.51 -1.93
N LYS A 26 -9.69 -5.52 -1.15
CA LYS A 26 -11.06 -5.28 -1.64
C LYS A 26 -11.39 -3.80 -1.79
N PHE A 27 -11.00 -2.99 -0.80
CA PHE A 27 -11.22 -1.54 -0.81
C PHE A 27 -9.95 -0.83 -1.28
N LYS A 28 -10.05 0.04 -2.29
CA LYS A 28 -8.92 0.80 -2.84
C LYS A 28 -9.19 2.29 -2.67
N ASN A 29 -8.29 3.01 -1.99
CA ASN A 29 -8.42 4.45 -1.75
C ASN A 29 -7.27 5.25 -2.35
N PHE A 30 -6.87 4.94 -3.59
CA PHE A 30 -5.77 5.63 -4.24
C PHE A 30 -6.10 7.10 -4.53
N ALA A 31 -5.07 7.94 -4.46
CA ALA A 31 -5.19 9.39 -4.62
C ALA A 31 -5.61 9.81 -6.04
N GLY A 32 -5.44 8.94 -7.03
CA GLY A 32 -5.82 9.13 -8.42
C GLY A 32 -5.91 7.79 -9.16
N PRO A 33 -6.13 7.83 -10.50
CA PRO A 33 -6.14 6.63 -11.32
C PRO A 33 -4.77 5.94 -11.26
N LEU A 34 -4.80 4.61 -11.18
CA LEU A 34 -3.60 3.80 -11.35
C LEU A 34 -3.27 3.69 -12.84
N SER A 35 -1.98 3.53 -13.14
CA SER A 35 -1.45 3.21 -14.45
C SER A 35 -2.14 1.97 -15.01
N SER A 36 -2.41 1.99 -16.31
CA SER A 36 -2.93 0.83 -17.04
C SER A 36 -1.86 -0.24 -17.24
N ASP A 37 -0.57 0.10 -17.09
CA ASP A 37 0.54 -0.84 -17.14
C ASP A 37 0.79 -1.46 -15.75
N PRO A 38 0.45 -2.74 -15.53
CA PRO A 38 0.60 -3.39 -14.23
C PRO A 38 2.07 -3.56 -13.82
N LEU A 39 2.99 -3.66 -14.77
CA LEU A 39 4.42 -3.89 -14.51
C LEU A 39 5.11 -2.66 -13.92
N GLN A 40 4.57 -1.46 -14.12
CA GLN A 40 5.08 -0.25 -13.48
C GLN A 40 4.99 -0.31 -11.95
N TYR A 41 4.11 -1.15 -11.42
CA TYR A 41 3.96 -1.37 -9.98
C TYR A 41 4.85 -2.48 -9.44
N ALA A 42 5.74 -3.06 -10.26
CA ALA A 42 6.79 -3.95 -9.75
C ALA A 42 7.56 -3.25 -8.62
N TRP A 43 7.72 -3.94 -7.49
CA TRP A 43 8.37 -3.42 -6.29
C TRP A 43 7.71 -2.18 -5.67
N HIS A 44 6.41 -1.96 -5.91
CA HIS A 44 5.65 -0.89 -5.27
C HIS A 44 4.85 -1.38 -4.07
N CYS A 45 4.88 -0.55 -3.03
CA CYS A 45 4.14 -0.71 -1.79
C CYS A 45 3.21 0.50 -1.62
N ILE A 46 2.21 0.37 -0.75
CA ILE A 46 1.22 1.42 -0.52
C ILE A 46 1.63 2.30 0.67
N VAL A 47 1.62 3.62 0.47
CA VAL A 47 1.73 4.60 1.55
C VAL A 47 0.44 5.38 1.75
N LEU A 48 0.20 5.82 2.97
CA LEU A 48 -0.73 6.91 3.27
C LEU A 48 -0.01 8.24 3.05
N ASP A 49 -0.54 9.07 2.15
CA ASP A 49 0.02 10.38 1.84
C ASP A 49 -0.78 11.52 2.51
N PRO A 50 -0.23 12.23 3.52
CA PRO A 50 -0.89 13.35 4.17
C PRO A 50 -1.18 14.53 3.23
N LYS A 51 -0.41 14.71 2.14
CA LYS A 51 -0.65 15.76 1.14
C LYS A 51 -1.91 15.46 0.33
N MET A 52 -2.22 14.18 0.14
CA MET A 52 -3.41 13.71 -0.56
C MET A 52 -4.56 13.37 0.39
N LYS A 53 -4.70 14.10 1.50
CA LYS A 53 -5.73 13.86 2.53
C LYS A 53 -5.75 12.40 3.04
N TYR A 54 -4.57 11.81 3.20
CA TYR A 54 -4.37 10.41 3.61
C TYR A 54 -4.93 9.36 2.64
N LYS A 55 -5.10 9.72 1.37
CA LYS A 55 -5.30 8.73 0.30
C LYS A 55 -4.02 7.93 0.06
N TRP A 56 -4.19 6.79 -0.59
CA TRP A 56 -3.12 5.85 -0.87
C TRP A 56 -2.30 6.29 -2.07
N SER A 57 -0.99 6.09 -1.99
CA SER A 57 -0.08 6.30 -3.12
C SER A 57 0.87 5.12 -3.25
N PRO A 58 1.18 4.66 -4.47
CA PRO A 58 2.23 3.69 -4.70
C PRO A 58 3.60 4.36 -4.56
N ARG A 59 4.53 3.71 -3.86
CA ARG A 59 5.93 4.12 -3.72
C ARG A 59 6.82 2.88 -3.82
N SER A 60 8.07 3.05 -4.24
CA SER A 60 9.05 1.96 -4.21
C SER A 60 9.19 1.41 -2.79
N CYS A 61 9.03 0.10 -2.61
CA CYS A 61 9.14 -0.58 -1.32
C CYS A 61 10.52 -0.41 -0.67
N LEU A 62 11.54 -0.03 -1.44
CA LEU A 62 12.91 0.18 -0.96
C LEU A 62 13.11 1.51 -0.24
N ALA A 63 12.12 2.41 -0.29
CA ALA A 63 12.21 3.71 0.37
C ALA A 63 12.03 3.58 1.89
N GLU A 64 12.95 4.15 2.66
CA GLU A 64 12.86 4.20 4.11
C GLU A 64 11.76 5.19 4.54
N LYS A 65 10.73 4.69 5.26
CA LYS A 65 9.64 5.51 5.81
C LYS A 65 9.12 4.92 7.11
N HIS A 66 8.43 5.74 7.89
CA HIS A 66 7.66 5.30 9.05
C HIS A 66 6.52 4.38 8.60
N TYR A 67 6.06 3.49 9.47
CA TYR A 67 5.00 2.53 9.14
C TYR A 67 3.92 2.48 10.22
N VAL A 68 2.75 1.95 9.86
CA VAL A 68 1.64 1.70 10.78
C VAL A 68 1.43 0.19 10.90
N CYS A 69 1.43 -0.32 12.13
CA CYS A 69 1.10 -1.71 12.43
C CYS A 69 -0.37 -1.87 12.80
N GLN A 70 -0.98 -2.97 12.36
CA GLN A 70 -2.31 -3.39 12.79
C GLN A 70 -2.22 -4.75 13.47
N VAL A 71 -2.70 -4.81 14.70
CA VAL A 71 -2.88 -6.05 15.47
C VAL A 71 -4.37 -6.30 15.71
N PRO A 72 -4.82 -7.56 15.82
CA PRO A 72 -6.17 -7.85 16.30
C PRO A 72 -6.40 -7.21 17.67
N ALA A 73 -7.57 -6.59 17.86
CA ALA A 73 -7.96 -6.08 19.17
C ALA A 73 -8.28 -7.26 20.09
N GLY A 74 -7.54 -7.38 21.20
CA GLY A 74 -7.69 -8.46 22.17
C GLY A 74 -6.75 -9.64 21.91
N ARG A 75 -5.63 -9.67 22.63
CA ARG A 75 -5.13 -10.93 23.21
C ARG A 75 -5.76 -10.98 24.61
N ARG A 76 -6.38 -12.11 24.96
CA ARG A 76 -6.82 -12.35 26.36
C ARG A 76 -5.67 -12.11 27.32
#